data_AF-A0A7S2G968-F1
#
_entry.id   AF-A0A7S2G968-F1
#
_cell.length_a   1.000
_cell.length_b   1.000
_cell.length_c   1.000
_cell.angle_alpha   90.00
_cell.angle_beta   90.00
_cell.angle_gamma   90.00
#
_symmetry.space_group_name_H-M   'P 1'
#
loop_
_entity.id
_entity.type
_entity.pdbx_description
1 polymer ?
#
loop_
_entity_poly.entity_id
_entity_poly.type
_entity_poly.pdbx_seq_one_letter_code
_entity_poly.pdbx_strand_id
1 'polypeptide(L)'
;ADWKGNPDMSIDFKYEKYGEAFAETASLLPEANAKLLELEQMIYSPEACTEGIGISYDDIDLWARLRSLTVIKGLEIPPKVRAYLDHFEKVGDVPLYDVMAV
;
A
#
# COMPACT_ATOMS: atom_id res chain seq x y z
N ALA A 1 4.17 21.03 3.98
CA ALA A 1 2.80 20.72 3.56
C ALA A 1 2.01 20.29 4.79
N ASP A 2 0.83 20.86 4.93
CA ASP A 2 -0.14 20.76 6.02
C ASP A 2 -0.82 19.38 6.06
N TRP A 3 -0.03 18.30 6.17
CA TRP A 3 -0.53 16.93 6.06
C TRP A 3 -1.27 16.44 7.30
N LYS A 4 -1.16 17.16 8.42
CA LYS A 4 -1.99 16.93 9.60
C LYS A 4 -3.35 17.54 9.30
N GLY A 5 -4.34 16.69 9.06
CA GLY A 5 -5.65 17.08 8.54
C GLY A 5 -6.19 18.36 9.17
N ASN A 6 -6.72 19.26 8.33
CA ASN A 6 -7.22 20.55 8.75
C ASN A 6 -8.28 20.36 9.86
N PRO A 7 -7.98 20.76 11.12
CA PRO A 7 -8.86 20.53 12.26
C PRO A 7 -10.19 21.28 12.12
N ASP A 8 -10.22 22.34 11.31
CA ASP A 8 -11.40 23.18 11.07
C ASP A 8 -12.32 22.61 9.96
N MET A 9 -11.91 21.53 9.31
CA MET A 9 -12.67 20.90 8.25
C MET A 9 -13.83 20.07 8.84
N SER A 10 -15.07 20.43 8.50
CA SER A 10 -16.26 19.72 8.99
C SER A 10 -16.25 18.25 8.56
N ILE A 11 -16.91 17.40 9.35
CA ILE A 11 -17.00 15.97 9.03
C ILE A 11 -17.71 15.72 7.69
N ASP A 12 -18.76 16.49 7.39
CA ASP A 12 -19.52 16.40 6.14
C ASP A 12 -18.63 16.71 4.93
N PHE A 13 -17.81 17.76 5.02
CA PHE A 13 -16.88 18.12 3.96
C PHE A 13 -15.75 17.08 3.79
N LYS A 14 -15.30 16.44 4.88
CA LYS A 14 -14.34 15.32 4.78
C LYS A 14 -14.93 14.13 4.04
N TYR A 15 -16.20 13.79 4.30
CA TYR A 15 -16.89 12.74 3.57
C TYR A 15 -17.13 13.08 2.10
N GLU A 16 -17.43 14.34 1.79
CA GLU A 16 -17.52 14.82 0.41
C GLU A 16 -16.18 14.63 -0.33
N LYS A 17 -15.06 15.10 0.25
CA LYS A 17 -13.73 14.95 -0.35
C LYS A 17 -13.29 13.50 -0.47
N TYR A 18 -13.64 12.66 0.51
CA TYR A 18 -13.42 11.22 0.41
C TYR A 18 -14.23 10.62 -0.76
N GLY A 19 -15.50 10.99 -0.90
CA GLY A 19 -16.36 10.50 -1.99
C GLY A 19 -15.83 10.89 -3.37
N GLU A 20 -15.38 12.14 -3.54
CA GLU A 20 -14.70 12.60 -4.77
C GLU A 20 -13.46 11.75 -5.09
N ALA A 21 -12.58 11.54 -4.12
CA ALA A 21 -11.37 10.75 -4.32
C ALA A 21 -11.66 9.26 -4.57
N PHE A 22 -12.65 8.69 -3.89
CA PHE A 22 -13.06 7.30 -4.08
C PHE A 22 -13.70 7.07 -5.46
N ALA A 23 -14.39 8.07 -6.01
CA ALA A 23 -14.94 7.99 -7.37
C ALA A 23 -13.84 7.86 -8.45
N GLU A 24 -12.62 8.36 -8.20
CA GLU A 24 -11.46 8.23 -9.09
C GLU A 24 -10.82 6.83 -9.04
N THR A 25 -11.22 5.94 -8.14
CA THR A 25 -10.60 4.61 -8.03
C THR A 25 -10.64 3.83 -9.35
N ALA A 26 -11.75 3.90 -10.09
CA ALA A 26 -11.87 3.18 -11.36
C ALA A 26 -10.88 3.65 -12.44
N SER A 27 -10.51 4.93 -12.45
CA SER A 27 -9.55 5.49 -13.41
C SER A 27 -8.11 5.22 -12.99
N LEU A 28 -7.82 5.23 -11.68
CA LEU A 28 -6.47 5.09 -11.12
C LEU A 28 -6.03 3.63 -10.91
N LEU A 29 -6.99 2.70 -10.71
CA LEU A 29 -6.67 1.30 -10.42
C LEU A 29 -5.80 0.61 -11.48
N PRO A 30 -6.02 0.80 -12.80
CA PRO A 30 -5.15 0.21 -13.82
C PRO A 30 -3.70 0.72 -13.74
N GLU A 31 -3.51 2.01 -13.44
CA GLU A 31 -2.17 2.59 -13.26
C GLU A 31 -1.50 2.01 -12.01
N ALA A 32 -2.24 1.88 -10.90
CA ALA A 32 -1.73 1.27 -9.68
C ALA A 32 -1.28 -0.19 -9.91
N ASN A 33 -2.08 -1.00 -10.62
CA ASN A 33 -1.71 -2.37 -10.97
C ASN A 33 -0.45 -2.43 -11.85
N ALA A 34 -0.34 -1.54 -12.84
CA ALA A 34 0.87 -1.45 -13.68
C ALA A 34 2.11 -1.10 -12.85
N LYS A 35 2.00 -0.19 -11.88
CA LYS A 35 3.10 0.19 -10.98
C LYS A 35 3.51 -0.92 -10.04
N LEU A 36 2.57 -1.75 -9.57
CA LEU A 36 2.91 -2.94 -8.78
C LEU A 36 3.68 -3.99 -9.59
N LEU A 37 3.36 -4.15 -10.87
CA LEU A 37 4.12 -5.03 -11.78
C LEU A 37 5.55 -4.50 -12.03
N GLU A 38 5.72 -3.19 -12.18
CA GLU A 38 7.06 -2.57 -12.25
C GLU A 38 7.85 -2.82 -10.95
N LEU A 39 7.21 -2.61 -9.80
CA LEU A 39 7.81 -2.81 -8.48
C LEU A 39 8.19 -4.28 -8.22
N GLU A 40 7.40 -5.25 -8.69
CA GLU A 40 7.69 -6.68 -8.54
C GLU A 40 9.10 -7.04 -9.04
N GLN A 41 9.56 -6.39 -10.11
CA GLN A 41 10.90 -6.64 -10.66
C GLN A 41 12.02 -6.04 -9.81
N MET A 42 11.70 -5.09 -8.93
CA MET A 42 12.67 -4.37 -8.09
C MET A 42 12.86 -5.00 -6.71
N ILE A 43 11.83 -5.67 -6.18
CA ILE A 43 11.95 -6.38 -4.89
C ILE A 43 12.96 -7.51 -5.05
N TYR A 44 14.00 -7.57 -4.23
CA TYR A 44 15.00 -8.64 -4.28
C TYR A 44 14.43 -10.01 -3.86
N SER A 45 13.95 -10.13 -2.61
CA SER A 45 13.36 -11.36 -2.05
C SER A 45 12.21 -11.04 -1.09
N PRO A 46 11.43 -12.04 -0.63
CA PRO A 46 10.42 -11.83 0.41
C PRO A 46 10.97 -11.22 1.72
N GLU A 47 12.24 -11.47 2.04
CA GLU A 47 12.89 -11.06 3.28
C GLU A 47 13.58 -9.69 3.21
N ALA A 48 13.84 -9.16 2.01
CA ALA A 48 14.50 -7.88 1.80
C ALA A 48 14.23 -7.33 0.40
N CYS A 49 13.91 -6.05 0.28
CA CYS A 49 13.72 -5.39 -1.01
C CYS A 49 15.05 -5.05 -1.70
N THR A 50 16.10 -4.74 -0.94
CA THR A 50 17.41 -4.33 -1.46
C THR A 50 18.43 -5.47 -1.36
N GLU A 51 19.05 -5.83 -2.48
CA GLU A 51 19.98 -6.95 -2.56
C GLU A 51 21.25 -6.74 -1.72
N GLY A 52 21.71 -7.81 -1.06
CA GLY A 52 23.05 -7.89 -0.46
C GLY A 52 23.24 -7.19 0.88
N ILE A 53 22.24 -6.44 1.37
CA ILE A 53 22.32 -5.73 2.66
C ILE A 53 21.37 -6.31 3.73
N GLY A 54 20.52 -7.25 3.36
CA GLY A 54 19.47 -7.77 4.23
C GLY A 54 18.38 -6.74 4.49
N ILE A 55 17.63 -6.91 5.59
CA ILE A 55 16.60 -5.96 6.00
C ILE A 55 17.21 -4.55 6.24
N SER A 56 16.55 -3.53 5.71
CA SER A 56 17.02 -2.15 5.76
C SER A 56 15.86 -1.16 5.98
N TYR A 57 16.17 0.15 6.00
CA TYR A 57 15.13 1.17 6.07
C TYR A 57 14.23 1.23 4.84
N ASP A 58 14.71 0.74 3.69
CA ASP A 58 13.89 0.62 2.49
C ASP A 58 12.71 -0.32 2.76
N ASP A 59 12.93 -1.41 3.51
CA ASP A 59 11.87 -2.35 3.87
C ASP A 59 10.84 -1.75 4.82
N ILE A 60 11.29 -0.93 5.77
CA ILE A 60 10.41 -0.26 6.73
C ILE A 60 9.48 0.73 6.01
N ASP A 61 9.99 1.52 5.08
CA ASP A 61 9.17 2.48 4.31
C ASP A 61 8.28 1.76 3.29
N LEU A 62 8.86 0.85 2.50
CA LEU A 62 8.15 0.18 1.42
C LEU A 62 7.01 -0.69 1.95
N TRP A 63 7.26 -1.52 2.97
CA TRP A 63 6.25 -2.42 3.49
C TRP A 63 5.06 -1.68 4.09
N ALA A 64 5.29 -0.58 4.83
CA ALA A 64 4.21 0.22 5.40
C ALA A 64 3.30 0.83 4.32
N ARG A 65 3.88 1.24 3.19
CA ARG A 65 3.11 1.73 2.03
C ARG A 65 2.33 0.61 1.37
N LEU A 66 2.98 -0.51 1.04
CA LEU A 66 2.33 -1.64 0.39
C LEU A 66 1.21 -2.23 1.25
N ARG A 67 1.41 -2.34 2.57
CA ARG A 67 0.36 -2.76 3.49
C ARG A 67 -0.85 -1.84 3.41
N SER A 68 -0.64 -0.53 3.34
CA SER A 68 -1.74 0.43 3.19
C SER A 68 -2.53 0.21 1.90
N LEU A 69 -1.89 -0.26 0.83
CA LEU A 69 -2.57 -0.56 -0.44
C LEU A 69 -3.46 -1.82 -0.36
N THR A 70 -3.23 -2.74 0.58
CA THR A 70 -4.07 -3.95 0.75
C THR A 70 -5.52 -3.65 1.15
N VAL A 71 -5.85 -2.40 1.48
CA VAL A 71 -7.23 -1.95 1.73
C VAL A 71 -7.98 -1.61 0.43
N ILE A 72 -7.29 -1.53 -0.71
CA ILE A 72 -7.90 -1.14 -1.99
C ILE A 72 -8.48 -2.39 -2.64
N LYS A 73 -9.79 -2.46 -2.76
CA LYS A 73 -10.45 -3.60 -3.41
C LYS A 73 -10.15 -3.63 -4.91
N GLY A 74 -9.81 -4.82 -5.41
CA GLY A 74 -9.52 -5.05 -6.83
C GLY A 74 -8.08 -4.71 -7.23
N LEU A 75 -7.23 -4.29 -6.30
CA LEU A 75 -5.80 -4.14 -6.53
C LEU A 75 -5.16 -5.51 -6.82
N GLU A 76 -4.43 -5.61 -7.92
CA GLU A 76 -3.77 -6.83 -8.34
C GLU A 76 -2.35 -6.86 -7.77
N ILE A 77 -2.21 -7.46 -6.58
CA ILE A 77 -0.90 -7.61 -5.91
C ILE A 77 -0.13 -8.77 -6.56
N PRO A 78 1.00 -8.51 -7.23
CA PRO A 78 1.75 -9.56 -7.91
C PRO A 78 2.42 -10.54 -6.94
N PRO A 79 2.72 -11.78 -7.36
CA PRO A 79 3.17 -12.84 -6.45
C PRO A 79 4.39 -12.50 -5.60
N LYS A 80 5.42 -11.84 -6.15
CA LYS A 80 6.62 -11.48 -5.37
C LYS A 80 6.33 -10.41 -4.32
N VAL A 81 5.49 -9.43 -4.68
CA VAL A 81 5.03 -8.37 -3.78
C VAL A 81 4.18 -8.97 -2.66
N ARG A 82 3.30 -9.91 -3.01
CA ARG A 82 2.46 -10.64 -2.03
C ARG A 82 3.32 -11.43 -1.05
N ALA A 83 4.29 -12.20 -1.54
CA ALA A 83 5.20 -12.97 -0.68
C ALA A 83 6.02 -12.08 0.27
N TYR A 84 6.47 -10.92 -0.23
CA TYR A 84 7.16 -9.90 0.56
C TYR A 84 6.25 -9.33 1.67
N LEU A 85 5.01 -8.97 1.34
CA LEU A 85 4.05 -8.51 2.32
C LEU A 85 3.74 -9.56 3.40
N ASP A 86 3.53 -10.82 3.00
CA ASP A 86 3.19 -11.94 3.89
C ASP A 86 4.35 -12.29 4.84
N HIS A 87 5.59 -12.18 4.35
CA HIS A 87 6.78 -12.38 5.19
C HIS A 87 6.78 -11.41 6.37
N PHE A 88 6.62 -10.11 6.08
CA PHE A 88 6.68 -9.06 7.10
C PHE A 88 5.40 -8.96 7.94
N GLU A 89 4.23 -9.34 7.42
CA GLU A 89 3.04 -9.56 8.26
C GLU A 89 3.33 -10.58 9.36
N LYS A 90 3.91 -11.73 8.98
CA LYS A 90 4.21 -12.83 9.89
C LYS A 90 5.33 -12.49 10.88
N VAL A 91 6.41 -11.87 10.42
CA VAL A 91 7.58 -11.54 11.26
C VAL A 91 7.29 -10.34 12.16
N GLY A 92 6.55 -9.35 11.65
CA GLY A 92 6.20 -8.14 12.37
C GLY A 92 5.00 -8.29 13.30
N ASP A 93 4.19 -9.35 13.15
CA ASP A 93 2.90 -9.53 13.83
C ASP A 93 1.94 -8.34 13.61
N VAL A 94 1.91 -7.85 12.36
CA VAL A 94 1.07 -6.72 11.95
C VAL A 94 0.21 -7.15 10.77
N PRO A 95 -1.10 -7.37 10.97
CA PRO A 95 -1.99 -7.97 9.97
C PRO A 95 -2.22 -7.05 8.79
N LEU A 96 -2.45 -7.60 7.61
CA LEU A 96 -2.80 -6.84 6.40
C LEU A 96 -4.28 -6.42 6.41
N TYR A 97 -4.68 -5.58 5.47
CA TYR A 97 -6.04 -5.05 5.37
C TYR A 97 -6.95 -5.80 4.39
N ASP A 98 -6.51 -6.94 3.86
CA ASP A 98 -7.23 -7.70 2.82
C ASP A 98 -8.69 -8.00 3.19
N VAL A 99 -8.97 -8.32 4.46
CA VAL A 99 -10.33 -8.63 4.96
C VAL A 99 -11.26 -7.41 5.08
N MET A 100 -10.71 -6.21 5.00
CA MET A 100 -11.45 -4.94 5.12
C MET A 100 -11.32 -4.08 3.85
N ALA A 101 -10.87 -4.66 2.74
CA ALA A 101 -10.71 -3.94 1.49
C ALA A 101 -12.05 -3.41 0.96
N VAL A 102 -12.06 -2.16 0.51
CA VAL A 102 -13.23 -1.43 0.01
C VAL A 102 -13.04 -0.86 -1.38
#